data_AF-A0A259C865-F1
#
_entry.id   AF-A0A259C865-F1
#
_cell.length_a   1.000
_cell.length_b   1.000
_cell.length_c   1.000
_cell.angle_alpha   90.00
_cell.angle_beta   90.00
_cell.angle_gamma   90.00
#
_symmetry.space_group_name_H-M   'P 1'
#
loop_
_entity.id
_entity.type
_entity.pdbx_description
1 polymer ?
#
loop_
_entity_poly.entity_id
_entity_poly.type
_entity_poly.pdbx_seq_one_letter_code
_entity_poly.pdbx_strand_id
1 'polypeptide(L)' 'MWAITIILLQALTGPETHVVMQAGVFASEDACKASIASSVPGKLDAEAAQQFRDGYRRYVCVRVRGAEQLRPK' A
#
# COMPACT_ATOMS: atom_id res chain seq x y z
N MET A 1 -6.08 11.00 6.73
CA MET A 1 -6.38 9.75 6.02
C MET A 1 -5.11 9.11 5.51
N TRP A 2 -5.15 7.80 5.29
CA TRP A 2 -4.04 6.94 4.91
C TRP A 2 -4.43 6.11 3.69
N ALA A 3 -3.47 5.80 2.82
CA ALA A 3 -3.67 4.94 1.66
C ALA A 3 -2.59 3.87 1.64
N ILE A 4 -2.93 2.69 1.11
CA ILE A 4 -1.94 1.64 0.87
C ILE A 4 -1.19 1.99 -0.41
N THR A 5 0.13 1.99 -0.33
CA THR A 5 1.04 2.18 -1.47
C THR A 5 1.94 0.97 -1.60
N ILE A 6 2.14 0.52 -2.83
CA ILE A 6 3.11 -0.50 -3.18
C ILE A 6 4.41 0.22 -3.52
N ILE A 7 5.51 -0.24 -2.95
CA ILE A 7 6.87 0.17 -3.33
C ILE A 7 7.55 -1.04 -3.94
N LEU A 8 7.99 -0.91 -5.18
CA LEU A 8 8.83 -1.88 -5.86
C LEU A 8 10.22 -1.27 -6.07
N LEU A 9 11.25 -1.92 -5.55
CA LEU A 9 12.63 -1.45 -5.72
C LEU A 9 13.34 -2.28 -6.78
N GLN A 10 13.85 -1.58 -7.80
CA GLN A 10 14.65 -2.15 -8.89
C GLN A 10 16.01 -1.43 -8.95
N ALA A 11 17.07 -2.17 -9.26
CA ALA A 11 18.45 -1.70 -9.12
C ALA A 11 18.81 -0.47 -10.00
N LEU A 12 18.06 -0.18 -11.06
CA LEU A 12 18.42 0.82 -12.08
C LEU A 12 17.35 1.90 -12.36
N THR A 13 16.12 1.69 -11.91
CA THR A 13 14.96 2.55 -12.20
C THR A 13 14.46 3.31 -10.97
N GLY A 14 15.06 3.06 -9.80
CA GLY A 14 14.65 3.63 -8.53
C GLY A 14 13.37 2.97 -7.98
N PRO A 15 12.78 3.53 -6.91
CA PRO A 15 11.55 3.01 -6.35
C PRO A 15 10.36 3.37 -7.24
N GLU A 16 9.67 2.35 -7.73
CA GLU A 16 8.37 2.48 -8.37
C GLU A 16 7.27 2.45 -7.31
N THR A 17 6.33 3.40 -7.37
CA THR A 17 5.28 3.54 -6.35
C THR A 17 3.88 3.58 -6.95
N HIS A 18 3.00 2.75 -6.41
CA HIS A 18 1.62 2.61 -6.89
C HIS A 18 0.62 2.69 -5.75
N VAL A 19 -0.42 3.52 -5.88
CA VAL A 19 -1.50 3.60 -4.88
C VAL A 19 -2.51 2.47 -5.13
N VAL A 20 -2.83 1.70 -4.10
CA VAL A 20 -3.83 0.62 -4.17
C VAL A 20 -5.23 1.21 -4.03
N MET A 21 -5.76 1.78 -5.12
CA MET A 21 -7.05 2.51 -5.09
C MET A 21 -8.25 1.64 -4.67
N GLN A 22 -8.22 0.34 -4.99
CA GLN A 22 -9.28 -0.60 -4.65
C GLN A 22 -9.43 -0.82 -3.13
N ALA A 23 -8.38 -0.57 -2.34
CA ALA A 23 -8.43 -0.68 -0.90
C ALA A 23 -9.08 0.55 -0.23
N GLY A 24 -9.27 1.64 -0.98
CA GLY A 24 -9.79 2.90 -0.46
C GLY A 24 -8.80 3.64 0.44
N VAL A 25 -9.33 4.60 1.20
CA VAL A 25 -8.58 5.41 2.16
C VAL A 25 -9.04 5.11 3.59
N PHE A 26 -8.11 5.15 4.53
CA PHE A 26 -8.31 4.78 5.93
C PHE A 26 -8.23 6.00 6.84
N ALA A 27 -9.04 6.04 7.90
CA ALA A 27 -9.03 7.14 8.86
C ALA A 27 -7.75 7.18 9.71
N SER A 28 -7.22 6.01 10.09
CA SER A 28 -6.01 5.86 10.90
C SER A 28 -4.94 5.00 10.20
N GLU A 29 -3.69 5.13 10.65
CA GLU A 29 -2.58 4.33 10.14
C GLU A 29 -2.77 2.85 10.49
N ASP A 30 -3.24 2.56 11.71
CA ASP A 30 -3.47 1.19 12.17
C ASP A 30 -4.55 0.48 11.36
N ALA A 31 -5.63 1.18 10.99
CA ALA A 31 -6.67 0.61 10.13
C ALA A 31 -6.12 0.27 8.73
N CYS A 32 -5.24 1.12 8.20
CA CYS A 32 -4.54 0.84 6.94
C CYS A 32 -3.62 -0.39 7.06
N LYS A 33 -2.82 -0.48 8.15
CA LYS A 33 -1.91 -1.61 8.40
C LYS A 33 -2.68 -2.92 8.58
N ALA A 34 -3.82 -2.89 9.28
CA ALA A 34 -4.71 -4.04 9.43
C ALA A 34 -5.26 -4.52 8.08
N SER A 35 -5.61 -3.59 7.18
CA SER A 35 -6.05 -3.92 5.82
C SER A 35 -4.93 -4.57 4.98
N ILE A 36 -3.68 -4.10 5.09
CA ILE A 36 -2.52 -4.75 4.47
C ILE A 36 -2.39 -6.19 4.97
N ALA A 37 -2.40 -6.38 6.29
CA ALA A 37 -2.23 -7.69 6.91
C ALA A 37 -3.32 -8.70 6.49
N SER A 38 -4.56 -8.23 6.33
CA SER A 38 -5.70 -9.09 5.96
C SER A 38 -5.79 -9.38 4.46
N SER A 39 -5.32 -8.48 3.60
CA SER A 39 -5.58 -8.55 2.17
C SER A 39 -4.37 -8.90 1.32
N VAL A 40 -3.17 -8.49 1.71
CA VAL A 40 -1.99 -8.65 0.86
C VAL A 40 -1.56 -10.11 0.73
N PRO A 41 -1.35 -10.90 1.79
CA PRO A 41 -0.80 -12.26 1.65
C PRO A 41 -1.65 -13.21 0.78
N GLY A 42 -2.97 -12.98 0.70
CA GLY A 42 -3.92 -13.86 -0.01
C GLY A 42 -4.37 -13.38 -1.38
N LYS A 43 -3.98 -12.18 -1.82
CA LYS A 43 -4.44 -11.59 -3.10
C LYS A 43 -3.33 -11.36 -4.13
N LEU A 44 -2.11 -11.80 -3.81
CA LEU A 44 -0.98 -11.70 -4.75
C LEU A 44 -1.02 -12.87 -5.72
N ASP A 45 -0.82 -12.57 -7.00
CA ASP A 45 -0.41 -13.59 -7.96
C ASP A 45 0.97 -14.17 -7.60
N ALA A 46 1.37 -15.24 -8.31
CA ALA A 46 2.59 -15.98 -8.00
C ALA A 46 3.85 -15.10 -8.07
N GLU A 47 3.93 -14.18 -9.03
CA GLU A 47 5.07 -13.28 -9.22
C GLU A 47 5.13 -12.23 -8.10
N ALA A 48 4.02 -11.55 -7.84
CA ALA A 48 3.92 -10.53 -6.81
C ALA A 48 4.15 -11.13 -5.40
N ALA A 49 3.70 -12.37 -5.17
CA ALA A 49 3.96 -13.10 -3.93
C ALA A 49 5.45 -13.40 -3.75
N GLN A 50 6.14 -13.79 -4.81
CA GLN A 50 7.58 -14.02 -4.77
C GLN A 50 8.36 -12.72 -4.53
N GLN A 51 8.04 -11.65 -5.26
CA GLN A 51 8.63 -10.33 -5.05
C GLN A 51 8.42 -9.80 -3.62
N PHE A 52 7.27 -10.10 -3.01
CA PHE A 52 6.99 -9.73 -1.62
C PHE A 52 7.83 -10.55 -0.63
N ARG A 53 7.97 -11.87 -0.86
CA ARG A 53 8.83 -12.74 -0.05
C ARG A 53 10.31 -12.34 -0.13
N ASP A 54 10.78 -12.00 -1.32
CA ASP A 54 12.17 -11.58 -1.56
C ASP A 54 12.45 -10.14 -1.09
N GLY A 55 11.41 -9.41 -0.68
CA GLY A 55 11.50 -8.08 -0.10
C GLY A 55 11.59 -6.93 -1.10
N TYR A 56 11.58 -7.22 -2.41
CA TYR A 56 11.60 -6.20 -3.47
C TYR A 56 10.27 -5.46 -3.58
N ARG A 57 9.16 -6.11 -3.23
CA ARG A 57 7.81 -5.52 -3.18
C ARG A 57 7.38 -5.32 -1.73
N ARG A 58 7.04 -4.10 -1.35
CA ARG A 58 6.52 -3.76 -0.02
C ARG A 58 5.18 -3.04 -0.12
N TYR A 59 4.33 -3.28 0.86
CA TYR A 59 3.06 -2.58 1.04
C TYR A 59 3.19 -1.70 2.28
N VAL A 60 2.94 -0.41 2.11
CA VAL A 60 3.10 0.57 3.19
C VAL A 60 1.89 1.49 3.27
N CYS A 61 1.60 1.96 4.48
CA CYS A 61 0.59 2.97 4.71
C CYS A 61 1.21 4.35 4.61
N VAL A 62 0.70 5.16 3.69
CA VAL A 62 1.19 6.53 3.47
C VAL A 62 0.08 7.51 3.80
N ARG A 63 0.42 8.56 4.55
CA ARG A 63 -0.53 9.62 4.88
C ARG A 63 -0.86 10.43 3.62
N VAL A 64 -2.15 10.52 3.30
CA VAL A 64 -2.62 11.30 2.15
C VAL A 64 -2.64 12.77 2.53
N ARG A 65 -1.82 13.58 1.84
CA ARG A 65 -1.84 15.04 1.98
C ARG A 65 -3.11 15.62 1.35
N GLY A 66 -3.69 16.67 1.95
CA GLY A 66 -4.90 17.32 1.45
C GLY A 66 -6.21 16.58 1.77
N ALA A 67 -6.11 15.40 2.37
CA ALA A 67 -7.27 14.57 2.70
C ALA A 67 -8.17 15.18 3.80
N GLU A 68 -7.69 16.17 4.55
CA GLU A 68 -8.50 16.91 5.54
C GLU A 68 -9.78 17.51 4.90
N GLN A 69 -9.77 17.80 3.59
CA GLN A 69 -10.90 18.36 2.84
C GLN A 69 -11.95 17.32 2.44
N LEU A 70 -11.62 16.02 2.52
CA LEU A 70 -12.48 14.91 2.12
C LEU A 70 -13.16 14.23 3.32
N ARG A 71 -12.99 14.78 4.53
CA ARG A 71 -13.71 14.33 5.73
C ARG A 71 -15.17 14.79 5.64
N PRO A 72 -16.17 13.90 5.60
CA PRO A 72 -17.55 14.32 5.71
C PRO A 72 -17.76 15.02 7.06
N LYS A 73 -18.45 16.17 7.03
CA LYS A 73 -18.86 16.91 8.23
C LYS A 73 -19.82 16.08 9.09
#